data_AF-A0A133VD53-F1
#
_entry.id   AF-A0A133VD53-F1
#
_cell.length_a   1.000
_cell.length_b   1.000
_cell.length_c   1.000
_cell.angle_alpha   90.00
_cell.angle_beta   90.00
_cell.angle_gamma   90.00
#
_symmetry.space_group_name_H-M   'P 1'
#
loop_
_entity.id
_entity.type
_entity.pdbx_description
1 polymer ?
#
loop_
_entity_poly.entity_id
_entity_poly.type
_entity_poly.pdbx_seq_one_letter_code
_entity_poly.pdbx_strand_id
1 'polypeptide(L)'
;EVVEALRPIIPLKFETRRIAIKIPPKYAGKAYRIVDESAEIKKDEWLDDGSWAVVVEIPAGTQPEFFEKLNNFTQGEVETKVL
;
A
#
# COMPACT_ATOMS: atom_id res chain seq x y z
N GLU A 1 -13.69 14.95 29.21
CA GLU A 1 -14.16 15.47 27.91
C GLU A 1 -13.11 16.36 27.25
N VAL A 2 -12.03 15.79 26.68
CA VAL A 2 -10.97 16.59 26.00
C VAL A 2 -10.65 16.05 24.60
N VAL A 3 -11.49 15.17 24.05
CA VAL A 3 -11.28 14.58 22.72
C VAL A 3 -12.17 15.24 21.65
N GLU A 4 -13.19 16.02 22.03
CA GLU A 4 -14.14 16.59 21.06
C GLU A 4 -13.80 18.00 20.54
N ALA A 5 -12.79 18.67 21.11
CA ALA A 5 -12.44 20.05 20.75
C ALA A 5 -11.42 20.19 19.59
N LEU A 6 -10.81 19.09 19.13
CA LEU A 6 -9.85 19.09 18.00
C LEU A 6 -10.51 18.84 16.63
N ARG A 7 -11.86 18.80 16.57
CA ARG A 7 -12.60 18.58 15.32
C ARG A 7 -12.68 19.75 14.31
N PRO A 8 -12.30 21.02 14.56
CA PRO A 8 -12.50 22.02 13.53
C PRO A 8 -11.31 22.09 12.56
N ILE A 9 -11.57 21.64 11.32
CA ILE A 9 -10.91 22.05 10.06
C ILE A 9 -9.54 21.39 9.77
N ILE A 10 -9.54 20.07 9.56
CA ILE A 10 -8.68 19.48 8.54
C ILE A 10 -9.62 18.98 7.44
N PRO A 11 -9.72 19.66 6.29
CA PRO A 11 -10.33 19.05 5.12
C PRO A 11 -9.37 17.97 4.64
N LEU A 12 -9.40 16.80 5.28
CA LEU A 12 -8.92 15.55 4.69
C LEU A 12 -9.86 15.28 3.52
N LYS A 13 -9.63 15.93 2.39
CA LYS A 13 -9.87 15.24 1.13
C LYS A 13 -8.98 14.01 1.25
N PHE A 14 -9.56 12.88 1.64
CA PHE A 14 -8.94 11.58 1.52
C PHE A 14 -8.82 11.32 0.02
N GLU A 15 -7.92 12.05 -0.62
CA GLU A 15 -7.53 11.78 -2.00
C GLU A 15 -6.77 10.47 -1.91
N THR A 16 -7.50 9.40 -2.18
CA THR A 16 -6.93 8.07 -2.25
C THR A 16 -6.21 7.93 -3.59
N ARG A 17 -5.04 7.30 -3.56
CA ARG A 17 -4.26 7.01 -4.75
C ARG A 17 -4.26 5.52 -4.98
N ARG A 18 -4.45 5.14 -6.25
CA ARG A 18 -4.31 3.75 -6.66
C ARG A 18 -2.87 3.49 -7.09
N ILE A 19 -2.31 2.42 -6.60
CA ILE A 19 -0.92 2.06 -6.86
C ILE A 19 -0.89 0.60 -7.29
N ALA A 20 -0.33 0.34 -8.46
CA ALA A 20 0.01 -1.00 -8.91
C ALA A 20 1.39 -1.38 -8.39
N ILE A 21 1.51 -2.58 -7.84
CA ILE A 21 2.71 -3.10 -7.18
C ILE A 21 2.95 -4.48 -7.74
N LYS A 22 4.20 -4.80 -8.10
CA LYS A 22 4.64 -6.14 -8.46
C LYS A 22 5.72 -6.58 -7.49
N ILE A 23 5.49 -7.71 -6.84
CA ILE A 23 6.35 -8.28 -5.81
C ILE A 23 6.93 -9.60 -6.31
N PRO A 24 8.26 -9.79 -6.30
CA PRO A 24 8.88 -11.04 -6.71
C PRO A 24 8.42 -12.25 -5.88
N PRO A 25 8.44 -13.48 -6.44
CA PRO A 25 8.00 -14.71 -5.76
C PRO A 25 8.65 -14.94 -4.40
N LYS A 26 9.91 -14.52 -4.25
CA LYS A 26 10.70 -14.61 -3.00
C LYS A 26 10.01 -13.95 -1.80
N TYR A 27 9.23 -12.89 -2.05
CA TYR A 27 8.59 -12.06 -1.02
C TYR A 27 7.06 -12.13 -1.05
N ALA A 28 6.46 -12.53 -2.16
CA ALA A 28 5.03 -12.44 -2.44
C ALA A 28 4.13 -13.02 -1.33
N GLY A 29 4.38 -14.23 -0.85
CA GLY A 29 3.52 -14.87 0.17
C GLY A 29 3.50 -14.16 1.52
N LYS A 30 4.61 -13.54 1.92
CA LYS A 30 4.70 -12.74 3.15
C LYS A 30 4.24 -11.30 2.93
N ALA A 31 4.45 -10.78 1.72
CA ALA A 31 4.04 -9.44 1.36
C ALA A 31 2.52 -9.27 1.36
N TYR A 32 1.76 -10.31 1.00
CA TYR A 32 0.30 -10.30 1.04
C TYR A 32 -0.24 -9.75 2.36
N ARG A 33 0.21 -10.33 3.48
CA ARG A 33 -0.24 -9.91 4.81
C ARG A 33 0.14 -8.46 5.13
N ILE A 34 1.33 -8.05 4.73
CA ILE A 34 1.81 -6.68 4.96
C ILE A 34 0.96 -5.68 4.18
N VAL A 35 0.66 -6.00 2.92
CA VAL A 35 -0.15 -5.15 2.04
C VAL A 35 -1.58 -5.08 2.56
N ASP A 36 -2.19 -6.20 2.93
CA ASP A 36 -3.54 -6.28 3.51
C ASP A 36 -3.66 -5.49 4.83
N GLU A 37 -2.63 -5.51 5.69
CA GLU A 37 -2.60 -4.73 6.93
C GLU A 37 -2.34 -3.23 6.71
N SER A 38 -1.80 -2.81 5.56
CA SER A 38 -1.33 -1.44 5.32
C SER A 38 -2.12 -0.67 4.27
N ALA A 39 -2.90 -1.34 3.43
CA ALA A 39 -3.61 -0.76 2.30
C ALA A 39 -4.86 -1.57 1.94
N GLU A 40 -5.83 -0.93 1.27
CA GLU A 40 -6.99 -1.64 0.76
C GLU A 40 -6.66 -2.28 -0.60
N ILE A 41 -6.69 -3.61 -0.67
CA ILE A 41 -6.47 -4.35 -1.91
C ILE A 41 -7.72 -4.22 -2.80
N LYS A 42 -7.55 -3.68 -4.02
CA LYS A 42 -8.64 -3.53 -5.00
C LYS A 42 -8.63 -4.65 -6.05
N LYS A 43 -7.45 -5.13 -6.42
CA LYS A 43 -7.26 -6.24 -7.36
C LYS A 43 -5.91 -6.88 -7.08
N ASP A 44 -5.83 -8.20 -7.09
CA ASP A 44 -4.55 -8.90 -7.06
C ASP A 44 -4.55 -10.11 -7.99
N GLU A 45 -3.37 -10.48 -8.47
CA GLU A 45 -3.14 -11.61 -9.36
C GLU A 45 -1.74 -12.21 -9.15
N TRP A 46 -1.67 -13.54 -9.19
CA TRP A 46 -0.40 -14.26 -9.25
C TRP A 46 -0.03 -14.44 -10.73
N LEU A 47 1.17 -13.99 -11.08
CA LEU A 47 1.70 -14.10 -12.43
C LEU A 47 2.37 -15.47 -12.62
N ASP A 48 2.52 -15.88 -13.88
CA ASP A 48 3.09 -17.19 -14.25
C ASP A 48 4.55 -17.36 -13.81
N ASP A 49 5.27 -16.26 -13.57
CA ASP A 49 6.63 -16.23 -13.02
C ASP A 49 6.67 -16.38 -11.48
N GLY A 50 5.51 -16.55 -10.85
CA GLY A 50 5.33 -16.64 -9.40
C GLY A 50 5.35 -15.29 -8.68
N SER A 51 5.53 -14.17 -9.40
CA SER A 51 5.39 -12.84 -8.82
C SER A 51 3.92 -12.53 -8.53
N TRP A 52 3.70 -11.62 -7.60
CA TRP A 52 2.36 -11.19 -7.20
C TRP A 52 2.18 -9.73 -7.60
N ALA A 53 1.21 -9.49 -8.47
CA ALA A 53 0.82 -8.15 -8.89
C ALA A 53 -0.46 -7.74 -8.14
N VAL A 54 -0.44 -6.57 -7.53
CA VAL A 54 -1.55 -6.08 -6.70
C VAL A 54 -1.77 -4.58 -6.94
N VAL A 55 -3.03 -4.20 -7.07
CA VAL A 55 -3.49 -2.82 -7.10
C VAL A 55 -4.11 -2.52 -5.75
N VAL A 56 -3.53 -1.55 -5.07
CA VAL A 56 -4.00 -1.09 -3.76
C VAL A 56 -4.49 0.33 -3.84
N GLU A 57 -5.34 0.70 -2.90
CA GLU A 57 -5.78 2.06 -2.68
C GLU A 57 -5.32 2.52 -1.29
N ILE A 58 -4.58 3.63 -1.25
CA ILE A 58 -4.08 4.21 0.01
C ILE A 58 -4.39 5.70 0.08
N PRO A 59 -4.60 6.25 1.29
CA PRO A 59 -4.62 7.70 1.49
C PRO A 59 -3.30 8.33 1.03
N ALA A 60 -3.35 9.46 0.31
CA ALA A 60 -2.13 10.16 -0.14
C ALA A 60 -1.19 10.53 1.03
N GLY A 61 -1.72 10.76 2.22
CA GLY A 61 -0.94 11.08 3.42
C GLY A 61 -0.17 9.90 4.03
N THR A 62 -0.48 8.65 3.65
CA THR A 62 0.22 7.44 4.14
C THR A 62 1.08 6.79 3.06
N GLN A 63 1.22 7.45 1.91
CA GLN A 63 1.95 6.94 0.77
C GLN A 63 3.46 6.77 1.03
N PRO A 64 4.16 7.73 1.66
CA PRO A 64 5.58 7.56 1.99
C PRO A 64 5.84 6.35 2.88
N GLU A 65 5.05 6.19 3.95
CA GLU A 65 5.20 5.12 4.95
C GLU A 65 4.94 3.75 4.33
N PHE A 66 3.95 3.67 3.43
CA PHE A 66 3.64 2.45 2.69
C PHE A 66 4.81 2.01 1.79
N PHE A 67 5.41 2.95 1.04
CA PHE A 67 6.57 2.65 0.21
C PHE A 67 7.81 2.27 1.01
N GLU A 68 8.08 2.95 2.13
CA GLU A 68 9.19 2.58 3.02
C GLU A 68 9.02 1.17 3.57
N LYS A 69 7.82 0.82 4.05
CA LYS A 69 7.52 -0.52 4.59
C LYS A 69 7.70 -1.60 3.53
N LEU A 70 7.23 -1.35 2.30
CA LEU A 70 7.42 -2.27 1.17
C LEU A 70 8.88 -2.43 0.79
N ASN A 71 9.61 -1.32 0.61
CA ASN A 71 11.03 -1.35 0.25
C ASN A 71 11.89 -2.06 1.30
N ASN A 72 11.64 -1.80 2.59
CA ASN A 72 12.34 -2.48 3.67
C ASN A 72 12.07 -4.00 3.65
N PHE A 73 10.84 -4.40 3.31
CA PHE A 73 10.46 -5.81 3.26
C PHE A 73 11.03 -6.55 2.03
N THR A 74 10.98 -5.92 0.86
CA THR A 74 11.43 -6.50 -0.41
C THR A 74 12.90 -6.20 -0.71
N GLN A 75 13.60 -5.52 0.19
CA GLN A 75 14.98 -5.04 0.00
C GLN A 75 15.15 -4.18 -1.27
N GLY A 76 14.08 -3.47 -1.66
CA GLY A 76 14.05 -2.65 -2.88
C GLY A 76 13.78 -3.40 -4.19
N GLU A 77 13.52 -4.72 -4.14
CA GLU A 77 13.19 -5.51 -5.34
C GLU A 77 11.71 -5.36 -5.78
N VAL A 78 10.96 -4.41 -5.20
CA VAL A 78 9.55 -4.16 -5.55
C VAL A 78 9.43 -3.18 -6.70
N GLU A 79 8.56 -3.49 -7.67
CA GLU A 79 8.19 -2.55 -8.73
C GLU A 79 6.87 -1.88 -8.36
N THR A 80 6.81 -0.54 -8.40
CA THR A 80 5.60 0.22 -8.08
C THR A 80 5.28 1.23 -9.18
N LYS A 81 3.98 1.44 -9.43
CA LYS A 81 3.46 2.38 -10.41
C LYS A 81 2.22 3.06 -9.87
N VAL A 82 2.26 4.38 -9.74
CA VAL A 82 1.09 5.20 -9.40
C VAL A 82 0.16 5.26 -10.61
N LEU A 83 -1.14 5.02 -10.40
CA LEU A 83 -2.18 5.01 -11.42
C LEU A 83 -2.93 6.36 -11.49
#